data_AF-A0A6N9CYS4-F1
#
_entry.id   AF-A0A6N9CYS4-F1
#
_cell.length_a   1.000
_cell.length_b   1.000
_cell.length_c   1.000
_cell.angle_alpha   90.00
_cell.angle_beta   90.00
_cell.angle_gamma   90.00
#
_symmetry.space_group_name_H-M   'P 1'
#
loop_
_entity.id
_entity.type
_entity.pdbx_description
1 polymer ?
#
loop_
_entity_poly.entity_id
_entity_poly.type
_entity_poly.pdbx_seq_one_letter_code
_entity_poly.pdbx_strand_id
1 'polypeptide(L)'
;MDFSSVEETTLVQRIVIELLKKYCEKLYNYRKRQFFEPRLELVELTPGDWNIPLDDSYIVNVSEAEERVIQDIQRIKEEIAQKKEKLTKGTYLQACNFDVHLYEPILHVRRFSENKLSIQPVSLNESEFEFVEALKTWYQDERNHIRSNSIDGLYLLRNLSRGRGIGFFEAGNFHPDFILWLIKDKIQYVSFVDPHGLICENPYSEKIQFCLRVKEIEDRLSDPTVFLNSFILSHTNVRELDWGKTKQELEDMNVLFMQDPSYIKTLFEKILAVSPTS
;
A
#
# COMPACT_ATOMS: atom_id res chain seq x y z
N MET A 1 -48.52 -4.62 -6.09
CA MET A 1 -47.82 -5.90 -5.80
C MET A 1 -48.43 -6.40 -4.51
N ASP A 2 -49.13 -7.52 -4.57
CA ASP A 2 -49.80 -8.12 -3.41
C ASP A 2 -48.80 -9.10 -2.78
N PHE A 3 -48.28 -8.77 -1.59
CA PHE A 3 -47.30 -9.60 -0.88
C PHE A 3 -48.06 -10.66 -0.10
N SER A 4 -48.18 -11.84 -0.69
CA SER A 4 -49.17 -12.85 -0.27
C SER A 4 -48.63 -13.86 0.76
N SER A 5 -47.35 -13.73 1.16
CA SER A 5 -46.76 -14.52 2.24
C SER A 5 -45.92 -13.69 3.24
N VAL A 6 -45.86 -14.16 4.48
CA VAL A 6 -45.02 -13.59 5.55
C VAL A 6 -43.53 -13.62 5.16
N GLU A 7 -43.12 -14.62 4.38
CA GLU A 7 -41.76 -14.79 3.89
C GLU A 7 -41.38 -13.70 2.88
N GLU A 8 -42.28 -13.36 1.93
CA GLU A 8 -42.09 -12.26 0.98
C GLU A 8 -41.98 -10.91 1.70
N THR A 9 -42.82 -10.67 2.70
CA THR A 9 -42.78 -9.44 3.50
C THR A 9 -41.46 -9.32 4.27
N THR A 10 -40.97 -10.43 4.84
CA THR A 10 -39.69 -10.48 5.56
C THR A 10 -38.50 -10.24 4.62
N LEU A 11 -38.53 -10.80 3.42
CA LEU A 11 -37.49 -10.58 2.42
C LEU A 11 -37.43 -9.11 1.99
N VAL A 12 -38.59 -8.49 1.70
CA VAL A 12 -38.67 -7.07 1.33
C VAL A 12 -38.16 -6.19 2.47
N GLN A 13 -38.54 -6.46 3.72
CA GLN A 13 -38.01 -5.72 4.87
C GLN A 13 -36.48 -5.81 4.98
N ARG A 14 -35.89 -7.00 4.79
CA ARG A 14 -34.43 -7.15 4.77
C ARG A 14 -33.78 -6.35 3.66
N ILE A 15 -34.32 -6.40 2.45
CA ILE A 15 -33.83 -5.63 1.30
C ILE A 15 -33.89 -4.12 1.62
N VAL A 16 -35.03 -3.65 2.13
CA VAL A 16 -35.21 -2.23 2.48
C VAL A 16 -34.23 -1.79 3.58
N ILE A 17 -34.04 -2.61 4.63
CA ILE A 17 -33.09 -2.32 5.70
C ILE A 17 -31.67 -2.22 5.16
N GLU A 18 -31.24 -3.16 4.31
CA GLU A 18 -29.90 -3.13 3.71
C GLU A 18 -29.71 -1.93 2.78
N LEU A 19 -30.73 -1.56 2.00
CA LEU A 19 -30.70 -0.34 1.17
C LEU A 19 -30.60 0.92 2.03
N LEU A 20 -31.37 1.01 3.13
CA LEU A 20 -31.33 2.16 4.04
C LEU A 20 -29.98 2.28 4.75
N LYS A 21 -29.38 1.17 5.21
CA LYS A 21 -28.04 1.16 5.80
C LYS A 21 -27.00 1.66 4.79
N LYS A 22 -26.98 1.10 3.58
CA LYS A 22 -26.07 1.52 2.50
C LYS A 22 -26.24 3.00 2.16
N TYR A 23 -27.48 3.50 2.12
CA TYR A 23 -27.75 4.92 1.91
C TYR A 23 -27.20 5.78 3.06
N CYS A 24 -27.47 5.43 4.31
CA CYS A 24 -27.00 6.17 5.48
C CYS A 24 -25.48 6.21 5.54
N GLU A 25 -24.81 5.08 5.27
CA GLU A 25 -23.35 5.00 5.18
C GLU A 25 -22.81 5.90 4.08
N LYS A 26 -23.40 5.85 2.87
CA LYS A 26 -23.00 6.72 1.75
C LYS A 26 -23.19 8.20 2.07
N LEU A 27 -24.31 8.57 2.70
CA LEU A 27 -24.58 9.95 3.11
C LEU A 27 -23.61 10.43 4.20
N TYR A 28 -23.35 9.60 5.21
CA TYR A 28 -22.38 9.89 6.26
C TYR A 28 -20.98 10.12 5.66
N ASN A 29 -20.52 9.22 4.81
CA ASN A 29 -19.21 9.34 4.16
C ASN A 29 -19.14 10.57 3.24
N TYR A 30 -20.22 10.92 2.55
CA TYR A 30 -20.32 12.16 1.78
C TYR A 30 -20.16 13.41 2.64
N ARG A 31 -20.90 13.51 3.77
CA ARG A 31 -20.81 14.65 4.69
C ARG A 31 -19.46 14.73 5.40
N LYS A 32 -18.93 13.58 5.81
CA LYS A 32 -17.59 13.45 6.41
C LYS A 32 -16.54 13.98 5.44
N ARG A 33 -16.56 13.55 4.19
CA ARG A 33 -15.68 14.06 3.12
C ARG A 33 -15.80 15.58 2.96
N GLN A 34 -17.02 16.10 2.79
CA GLN A 34 -17.25 17.55 2.66
C GLN A 34 -16.66 18.36 3.83
N PHE A 35 -16.61 17.76 5.02
CA PHE A 35 -16.00 18.37 6.20
C PHE A 35 -14.47 18.27 6.21
N PHE A 36 -13.88 17.10 5.99
CA PHE A 36 -12.43 16.93 6.11
C PHE A 36 -11.67 17.49 4.92
N GLU A 37 -12.24 17.38 3.73
CA GLU A 37 -11.59 17.73 2.48
C GLU A 37 -10.94 19.12 2.51
N PRO A 38 -11.66 20.24 2.73
CA PRO A 38 -11.07 21.59 2.73
C PRO A 38 -10.08 21.86 3.87
N ARG A 39 -9.85 20.89 4.76
CA ARG A 39 -8.99 20.99 5.95
C ARG A 39 -7.81 20.01 5.89
N LEU A 40 -7.55 19.42 4.73
CA LEU A 40 -6.33 18.65 4.50
C LEU A 40 -5.15 19.61 4.43
N GLU A 41 -4.10 19.28 5.17
CA GLU A 41 -2.89 20.09 5.30
C GLU A 41 -1.66 19.19 5.18
N LEU A 42 -0.59 19.74 4.63
CA LEU A 42 0.73 19.12 4.68
C LEU A 42 1.33 19.41 6.05
N VAL A 43 1.66 18.34 6.78
CA VAL A 43 2.24 18.41 8.11
C VAL A 43 3.60 17.72 8.09
N GLU A 44 4.57 18.30 8.79
CA GLU A 44 5.88 17.69 8.98
C GLU A 44 5.74 16.38 9.77
N LEU A 45 6.39 15.32 9.29
CA LEU A 45 6.40 14.04 9.96
C LEU A 45 7.37 14.08 11.15
N THR A 46 6.87 13.74 12.32
CA THR A 46 7.61 13.72 13.58
C THR A 46 7.76 12.29 14.12
N PRO A 47 8.76 12.00 14.97
CA PRO A 47 8.90 10.68 15.58
C PRO A 47 7.71 10.21 16.43
N GLY A 48 6.82 11.12 16.84
CA GLY A 48 5.63 10.80 17.61
C GLY A 48 4.42 10.43 16.76
N ASP A 49 4.51 10.54 15.43
CA ASP A 49 3.40 10.22 14.54
C ASP A 49 3.14 8.72 14.51
N TRP A 50 1.86 8.36 14.47
CA TRP A 50 1.44 6.97 14.59
C TRP A 50 2.02 6.04 13.52
N ASN A 51 2.25 6.56 12.32
CA ASN A 51 2.87 5.80 11.23
C ASN A 51 4.37 5.53 11.45
N ILE A 52 5.02 6.23 12.38
CA ILE A 52 6.39 5.94 12.78
C ILE A 52 6.39 4.78 13.78
N PRO A 53 7.18 3.71 13.54
CA PRO A 53 7.37 2.67 14.54
C PRO A 53 7.83 3.25 15.88
N LEU A 54 7.02 3.05 16.92
CA LEU A 54 7.41 3.33 18.31
C LEU A 54 8.22 2.18 18.92
N ASP A 55 7.96 0.96 18.46
CA ASP A 55 8.62 -0.25 18.95
C ASP A 55 9.97 -0.44 18.25
N ASP A 56 11.00 -0.74 19.04
CA ASP A 56 12.37 -1.01 18.58
C ASP A 56 12.60 -2.50 18.25
N SER A 57 11.57 -3.32 18.39
CA SER A 57 11.69 -4.78 18.31
C SER A 57 10.44 -5.45 17.76
N TYR A 58 10.65 -6.60 17.13
CA TYR A 58 9.57 -7.50 16.70
C TYR A 58 9.30 -8.54 17.79
N ILE A 59 8.02 -8.74 18.11
CA ILE A 59 7.58 -9.85 18.94
C ILE A 59 7.12 -10.97 18.02
N VAL A 60 7.79 -12.12 18.09
CA VAL A 60 7.47 -13.32 17.31
C VAL A 60 6.98 -14.40 18.26
N ASN A 61 5.70 -14.75 18.21
CA ASN A 61 5.15 -15.86 18.97
C ASN A 61 5.04 -17.10 18.09
N VAL A 62 5.59 -18.22 18.56
CA VAL A 62 5.62 -19.50 17.85
C VAL A 62 5.28 -20.62 18.84
N SER A 63 4.61 -21.67 18.35
CA SER A 63 4.37 -22.87 19.16
C SER A 63 5.69 -23.59 19.45
N GLU A 64 5.87 -24.06 20.68
CA GLU A 64 7.08 -24.80 21.11
C GLU A 64 7.29 -26.09 20.30
N ALA A 65 6.22 -26.68 19.78
CA ALA A 65 6.28 -27.90 18.95
C ALA A 65 6.89 -27.67 17.55
N GLU A 66 7.06 -26.42 17.12
CA GLU A 66 7.56 -26.07 15.78
C GLU A 66 9.07 -25.83 15.79
N GLU A 67 9.86 -26.84 16.17
CA GLU A 67 11.32 -26.76 16.34
C GLU A 67 12.05 -26.17 15.11
N ARG A 68 11.64 -26.55 13.90
CA ARG A 68 12.23 -26.04 12.65
C ARG A 68 12.00 -24.54 12.49
N VAL A 69 10.81 -24.06 12.87
CA VAL A 69 10.46 -22.64 12.79
C VAL A 69 11.27 -21.84 13.80
N ILE A 70 11.44 -22.38 15.01
CA ILE A 70 12.30 -21.78 16.05
C ILE A 70 13.74 -21.66 15.55
N GLN A 71 14.28 -22.71 14.91
CA GLN A 71 15.63 -22.66 14.34
C GLN A 71 15.76 -21.63 13.20
N ASP A 72 14.76 -21.52 12.33
CA ASP A 72 14.75 -20.52 11.26
C ASP A 72 14.70 -19.09 11.83
N ILE A 73 13.88 -18.85 12.86
CA ILE A 73 13.82 -17.54 13.56
C ILE A 73 15.18 -17.20 14.18
N GLN A 74 15.81 -18.14 14.89
CA GLN A 74 17.12 -17.95 15.50
C GLN A 74 18.19 -17.63 14.45
N ARG A 75 18.22 -18.37 13.34
CA ARG A 75 19.12 -18.11 12.23
C ARG A 75 18.91 -16.72 11.65
N ILE A 76 17.67 -16.36 11.30
CA ILE A 76 17.34 -15.05 10.74
C ILE A 76 17.78 -13.93 11.71
N LYS A 77 17.53 -14.08 13.01
CA LYS A 77 17.98 -13.14 14.05
C LYS A 77 19.51 -12.95 14.05
N GLU A 78 20.27 -14.02 13.94
CA GLU A 78 21.75 -13.95 13.85
C GLU A 78 22.20 -13.24 12.56
N GLU A 79 21.55 -13.52 11.44
CA GLU A 79 21.89 -12.88 10.16
C GLU A 79 21.58 -11.39 10.12
N ILE A 80 20.48 -10.98 10.75
CA ILE A 80 20.13 -9.57 10.97
C ILE A 80 21.20 -8.90 11.84
N ALA A 81 21.60 -9.53 12.95
CA ALA A 81 22.65 -8.99 13.83
C ALA A 81 24.01 -8.85 13.10
N GLN A 82 24.29 -9.73 12.15
CA GLN A 82 25.48 -9.69 11.29
C GLN A 82 25.35 -8.69 10.11
N LYS A 83 24.19 -8.04 9.95
CA LYS A 83 23.87 -7.15 8.82
C LYS A 83 24.14 -7.81 7.46
N LYS A 84 23.78 -9.09 7.32
CA LYS A 84 23.88 -9.75 6.01
C LYS A 84 22.99 -9.05 4.99
N GLU A 85 23.50 -8.86 3.78
CA GLU A 85 22.75 -8.22 2.69
C GLU A 85 21.57 -9.09 2.22
N LYS A 86 21.79 -10.40 2.18
CA LYS A 86 20.79 -11.42 1.86
C LYS A 86 20.53 -12.30 3.08
N LEU A 87 19.29 -12.29 3.54
CA LEU A 87 18.83 -13.13 4.63
C LEU A 87 18.31 -14.46 4.09
N THR A 88 18.50 -15.52 4.85
CA THR A 88 18.01 -16.85 4.51
C THR A 88 16.48 -16.86 4.55
N LYS A 89 15.85 -17.42 3.52
CA LYS A 89 14.40 -17.65 3.52
C LYS A 89 14.10 -18.86 4.40
N GLY A 90 13.48 -18.61 5.55
CA GLY A 90 12.99 -19.66 6.44
C GLY A 90 11.75 -20.36 5.87
N THR A 91 11.32 -21.41 6.53
CA THR A 91 10.17 -22.24 6.12
C THR A 91 8.89 -21.41 5.99
N TYR A 92 8.65 -20.53 6.96
CA TYR A 92 7.47 -19.67 7.03
C TYR A 92 7.78 -18.18 7.20
N LEU A 93 9.00 -17.86 7.63
CA LEU A 93 9.46 -16.50 7.91
C LEU A 93 10.45 -16.07 6.82
N GLN A 94 10.14 -14.94 6.19
CA GLN A 94 11.07 -14.22 5.32
C GLN A 94 11.38 -12.86 5.93
N ALA A 95 12.60 -12.40 5.72
CA ALA A 95 13.06 -11.11 6.18
C ALA A 95 13.81 -10.39 5.06
N CYS A 96 13.66 -9.08 4.98
CA CYS A 96 14.35 -8.23 4.02
C CYS A 96 14.96 -7.01 4.74
N ASN A 97 16.28 -6.88 4.66
CA ASN A 97 16.99 -5.65 5.08
C ASN A 97 16.91 -4.63 3.94
N PHE A 98 16.31 -3.47 4.19
CA PHE A 98 16.22 -2.39 3.21
C PHE A 98 16.29 -1.05 3.94
N ASP A 99 17.42 -0.37 3.82
CA ASP A 99 17.80 0.86 4.54
C ASP A 99 16.93 2.09 4.19
N VAL A 100 16.24 2.03 3.06
CA VAL A 100 15.23 3.02 2.62
C VAL A 100 13.90 2.86 3.36
N HIS A 101 13.61 1.68 3.91
CA HIS A 101 12.35 1.42 4.60
C HIS A 101 12.46 1.76 6.09
N LEU A 102 11.44 2.44 6.63
CA LEU A 102 11.47 2.88 8.04
C LEU A 102 11.38 1.73 9.07
N TYR A 103 10.96 0.55 8.63
CA TYR A 103 11.08 -0.69 9.40
C TYR A 103 12.22 -1.54 8.82
N GLU A 104 13.23 -1.84 9.63
CA GLU A 104 14.30 -2.76 9.25
C GLU A 104 14.58 -3.74 10.41
N PRO A 105 14.55 -5.06 10.17
CA PRO A 105 14.20 -5.75 8.93
C PRO A 105 12.69 -5.78 8.69
N ILE A 106 12.29 -5.89 7.43
CA ILE A 106 10.89 -6.13 7.06
C ILE A 106 10.60 -7.61 7.13
N LEU A 107 9.55 -8.02 7.85
CA LEU A 107 9.18 -9.41 8.04
C LEU A 107 7.93 -9.79 7.23
N HIS A 108 7.94 -10.98 6.66
CA HIS A 108 6.81 -11.63 6.00
C HIS A 108 6.59 -13.02 6.55
N VAL A 109 5.33 -13.34 6.85
CA VAL A 109 4.88 -14.67 7.26
C VAL A 109 4.02 -15.26 6.15
N ARG A 110 4.40 -16.45 5.67
CA ARG A 110 3.65 -17.13 4.61
C ARG A 110 2.25 -17.57 5.10
N ARG A 111 1.23 -17.37 4.26
CA ARG A 111 -0.21 -17.56 4.57
C ARG A 111 -0.58 -18.90 5.23
N PHE A 112 0.14 -19.98 4.95
CA PHE A 112 -0.15 -21.31 5.53
C PHE A 112 0.31 -21.49 6.99
N SER A 113 0.80 -20.43 7.65
CA SER A 113 1.40 -20.51 8.99
C SER A 113 0.80 -19.56 10.02
N GLU A 114 -0.30 -18.87 9.72
CA GLU A 114 -0.95 -17.91 10.63
C GLU A 114 -1.37 -18.53 11.98
N ASN A 115 -1.67 -19.84 12.01
CA ASN A 115 -1.97 -20.56 13.25
C ASN A 115 -0.73 -21.07 14.01
N LYS A 116 0.46 -20.94 13.42
CA LYS A 116 1.73 -21.48 13.95
C LYS A 116 2.71 -20.38 14.37
N LEU A 117 2.62 -19.22 13.74
CA LEU A 117 3.53 -18.10 13.88
C LEU A 117 2.73 -16.79 13.83
N SER A 118 2.91 -15.93 14.83
CA SER A 118 2.37 -14.57 14.82
C SER A 118 3.49 -13.56 15.06
N ILE A 119 3.40 -12.40 14.39
CA ILE A 119 4.40 -11.34 14.47
C ILE A 119 3.72 -10.01 14.79
N GLN A 120 4.34 -9.24 15.69
CA GLN A 120 3.97 -7.87 16.01
C GLN A 120 5.19 -6.96 15.82
N PRO A 121 5.06 -5.83 15.10
CA PRO A 121 3.90 -5.41 14.30
C PRO A 121 3.58 -6.42 13.17
N VAL A 122 2.33 -6.41 12.70
CA VAL A 122 1.80 -7.38 11.71
C VAL A 122 2.77 -7.52 10.54
N SER A 123 3.04 -8.73 10.05
CA SER A 123 3.94 -8.92 8.91
C SER A 123 3.35 -8.35 7.61
N LEU A 124 4.19 -8.16 6.59
CA LEU A 124 3.68 -7.87 5.24
C LEU A 124 2.95 -9.08 4.67
N ASN A 125 1.95 -8.85 3.81
CA ASN A 125 1.37 -9.90 2.99
C ASN A 125 2.33 -10.28 1.83
N GLU A 126 1.95 -11.25 0.98
CA GLU A 126 2.82 -11.75 -0.10
C GLU A 126 3.11 -10.68 -1.18
N SER A 127 2.08 -10.00 -1.70
CA SER A 127 2.27 -8.95 -2.71
C SER A 127 2.97 -7.71 -2.16
N GLU A 128 2.70 -7.34 -0.91
CA GLU A 128 3.42 -6.28 -0.19
C GLU A 128 4.92 -6.62 -0.08
N PHE A 129 5.26 -7.85 0.33
CA PHE A 129 6.65 -8.27 0.47
C PHE A 129 7.37 -8.36 -0.88
N GLU A 130 6.72 -8.90 -1.91
CA GLU A 130 7.23 -8.93 -3.29
C GLU A 130 7.53 -7.53 -3.83
N PHE A 131 6.65 -6.56 -3.57
CA PHE A 131 6.89 -5.17 -3.93
C PHE A 131 8.17 -4.64 -3.28
N VAL A 132 8.36 -4.88 -1.98
CA VAL A 132 9.56 -4.40 -1.28
C VAL A 132 10.84 -5.11 -1.76
N GLU A 133 10.80 -6.43 -1.99
CA GLU A 133 11.95 -7.15 -2.59
C GLU A 133 12.31 -6.60 -3.98
N ALA A 134 11.32 -6.32 -4.82
CA ALA A 134 11.51 -5.75 -6.14
C ALA A 134 12.05 -4.32 -6.09
N LEU A 135 11.50 -3.47 -5.22
CA LEU A 135 11.96 -2.10 -5.02
C LEU A 135 13.41 -2.06 -4.51
N LYS A 136 13.76 -2.93 -3.55
CA LYS A 136 15.14 -3.06 -3.07
C LYS A 136 16.07 -3.44 -4.21
N THR A 137 15.71 -4.44 -5.01
CA THR A 137 16.54 -4.92 -6.13
C THR A 137 16.78 -3.79 -7.12
N TRP A 138 15.71 -3.11 -7.55
CA TRP A 138 15.81 -1.95 -8.44
C TRP A 138 16.67 -0.84 -7.84
N TYR A 139 16.49 -0.52 -6.56
CA TYR A 139 17.28 0.52 -5.89
C TYR A 139 18.77 0.18 -5.82
N GLN A 140 19.12 -1.10 -5.63
CA GLN A 140 20.50 -1.57 -5.62
C GLN A 140 21.13 -1.53 -7.02
N ASP A 141 20.39 -1.95 -8.05
CA ASP A 141 20.87 -1.99 -9.44
C ASP A 141 21.02 -0.58 -10.02
N GLU A 142 20.06 0.30 -9.77
CA GLU A 142 20.04 1.67 -10.26
C GLU A 142 20.74 2.65 -9.31
N ARG A 143 21.36 2.18 -8.22
CA ARG A 143 21.98 3.04 -7.19
C ARG A 143 22.97 4.06 -7.77
N ASN A 144 23.72 3.66 -8.79
CA ASN A 144 24.65 4.54 -9.49
C ASN A 144 23.94 5.58 -10.38
N HIS A 145 22.83 5.20 -11.01
CA HIS A 145 22.01 6.08 -11.84
C HIS A 145 21.16 7.06 -11.01
N ILE A 146 20.67 6.62 -9.85
CA ILE A 146 19.93 7.42 -8.86
C ILE A 146 20.83 8.55 -8.33
N ARG A 147 22.08 8.22 -7.99
CA ARG A 147 23.09 9.20 -7.55
C ARG A 147 23.46 10.21 -8.64
N SER A 148 23.44 9.81 -9.91
CA SER A 148 23.69 10.73 -11.03
C SER A 148 22.49 11.61 -11.40
N ASN A 149 21.27 11.27 -10.96
CA ASN A 149 20.03 11.97 -11.28
C ASN A 149 19.56 12.95 -10.18
N SER A 150 20.44 13.36 -9.26
CA SER A 150 20.11 14.29 -8.17
C SER A 150 18.96 13.83 -7.26
N ILE A 151 18.79 12.52 -7.07
CA ILE A 151 17.85 12.00 -6.07
C ILE A 151 18.50 12.18 -4.69
N ASP A 152 17.97 13.12 -3.92
CA ASP A 152 18.45 13.51 -2.60
C ASP A 152 18.07 12.48 -1.52
N GLY A 153 16.91 11.82 -1.69
CA GLY A 153 16.40 10.85 -0.73
C GLY A 153 15.31 9.96 -1.30
N LEU A 154 15.28 8.71 -0.82
CA LEU A 154 14.19 7.77 -1.08
C LEU A 154 13.84 7.14 0.26
N TYR A 155 12.55 7.16 0.61
CA TYR A 155 12.02 6.59 1.84
C TYR A 155 10.77 5.78 1.52
N LEU A 156 10.65 4.60 2.10
CA LEU A 156 9.43 3.81 2.04
C LEU A 156 8.85 3.66 3.44
N LEU A 157 7.64 4.18 3.61
CA LEU A 157 6.89 4.12 4.86
C LEU A 157 5.71 3.17 4.67
N ARG A 158 5.55 2.20 5.57
CA ARG A 158 4.31 1.43 5.65
C ARG A 158 3.22 2.29 6.28
N ASN A 159 2.06 2.33 5.66
CA ASN A 159 0.92 3.08 6.18
C ASN A 159 0.08 2.19 7.11
N LEU A 160 -0.11 2.61 8.36
CA LEU A 160 -0.92 1.84 9.31
C LEU A 160 -2.41 2.02 9.00
N SER A 161 -3.09 0.95 8.60
CA SER A 161 -4.52 1.00 8.34
C SER A 161 -5.35 1.25 9.62
N ARG A 162 -6.61 1.72 9.44
CA ARG A 162 -7.66 1.84 10.47
C ARG A 162 -7.34 2.77 11.66
N GLY A 163 -7.53 4.08 11.42
CA GLY A 163 -7.66 5.10 12.48
C GLY A 163 -6.35 5.74 12.93
N ARG A 164 -5.21 5.32 12.38
CA ARG A 164 -3.88 5.83 12.75
C ARG A 164 -3.02 6.30 11.56
N GLY A 165 -3.14 5.67 10.39
CA GLY A 165 -2.43 6.10 9.19
C GLY A 165 -3.25 6.96 8.25
N ILE A 166 -2.64 7.29 7.12
CA ILE A 166 -3.22 8.13 6.08
C ILE A 166 -4.33 7.34 5.37
N GLY A 167 -5.49 7.96 5.24
CA GLY A 167 -6.64 7.35 4.61
C GLY A 167 -7.37 8.36 3.76
N PHE A 168 -7.76 7.95 2.57
CA PHE A 168 -8.50 8.78 1.63
C PHE A 168 -9.96 8.35 1.66
N PHE A 169 -10.73 9.06 2.49
CA PHE A 169 -12.19 8.90 2.58
C PHE A 169 -12.88 9.15 1.22
N GLU A 170 -12.21 9.85 0.31
CA GLU A 170 -12.66 10.19 -1.03
C GLU A 170 -12.63 9.00 -2.00
N ALA A 171 -11.94 7.93 -1.63
CA ALA A 171 -11.73 6.73 -2.43
C ALA A 171 -12.30 5.45 -1.76
N GLY A 172 -13.46 5.55 -1.12
CA GLY A 172 -14.14 4.39 -0.55
C GLY A 172 -13.52 3.90 0.76
N ASN A 173 -12.90 4.81 1.53
CA ASN A 173 -11.93 4.48 2.58
C ASN A 173 -10.70 3.75 2.01
N PHE A 174 -10.15 4.25 0.91
CA PHE A 174 -8.88 3.74 0.40
C PHE A 174 -7.78 4.07 1.39
N HIS A 175 -7.07 3.03 1.81
CA HIS A 175 -5.89 3.11 2.65
C HIS A 175 -4.77 2.43 1.86
N PRO A 176 -3.88 3.18 1.21
CA PRO A 176 -2.73 2.58 0.52
C PRO A 176 -1.85 1.85 1.54
N ASP A 177 -1.27 0.72 1.16
CA ASP A 177 -0.37 -0.03 2.04
C ASP A 177 0.96 0.70 2.33
N PHE A 178 1.45 1.49 1.37
CA PHE A 178 2.73 2.20 1.47
C PHE A 178 2.64 3.66 1.03
N ILE A 179 3.56 4.47 1.59
CA ILE A 179 3.88 5.82 1.19
C ILE A 179 5.34 5.81 0.73
N LEU A 180 5.56 5.92 -0.57
CA LEU A 180 6.88 6.06 -1.18
C LEU A 180 7.20 7.55 -1.32
N TRP A 181 8.19 8.03 -0.59
CA TRP A 181 8.62 9.42 -0.58
C TRP A 181 9.97 9.56 -1.26
N LEU A 182 9.97 10.25 -2.40
CA LEU A 182 11.14 10.55 -3.20
C LEU A 182 11.43 12.04 -3.11
N ILE A 183 12.68 12.40 -2.85
CA ILE A 183 13.15 13.78 -2.84
C ILE A 183 14.17 13.93 -3.97
N LYS A 184 13.93 14.89 -4.87
CA LYS A 184 14.80 15.18 -5.99
C LYS A 184 14.80 16.69 -6.25
N ASP A 185 15.97 17.31 -6.26
CA ASP A 185 16.14 18.75 -6.51
C ASP A 185 15.26 19.60 -5.56
N LYS A 186 15.15 19.20 -4.29
CA LYS A 186 14.26 19.79 -3.26
C LYS A 186 12.75 19.69 -3.55
N ILE A 187 12.36 18.96 -4.59
CA ILE A 187 10.96 18.62 -4.87
C ILE A 187 10.65 17.27 -4.20
N GLN A 188 9.50 17.21 -3.53
CA GLN A 188 9.01 16.03 -2.85
C GLN A 188 7.94 15.36 -3.72
N TYR A 189 8.13 14.07 -3.98
CA TYR A 189 7.14 13.22 -4.64
C TYR A 189 6.64 12.21 -3.63
N VAL A 190 5.41 12.40 -3.16
CA VAL A 190 4.74 11.53 -2.19
C VAL A 190 3.79 10.62 -2.96
N SER A 191 4.16 9.34 -3.07
CA SER A 191 3.41 8.36 -3.86
C SER A 191 2.74 7.34 -2.94
N PHE A 192 1.42 7.28 -2.99
CA PHE A 192 0.61 6.27 -2.32
C PHE A 192 0.61 4.99 -3.15
N VAL A 193 1.15 3.90 -2.60
CA VAL A 193 1.38 2.65 -3.34
C VAL A 193 0.64 1.50 -2.67
N ASP A 194 -0.12 0.75 -3.46
CA ASP A 194 -1.00 -0.31 -2.95
C ASP A 194 -0.89 -1.62 -3.77
N PRO A 195 -0.11 -2.61 -3.29
CA PRO A 195 -0.04 -3.94 -3.90
C PRO A 195 -1.33 -4.75 -3.71
N HIS A 196 -2.18 -4.80 -4.73
CA HIS A 196 -3.56 -5.27 -4.58
C HIS A 196 -4.09 -6.09 -5.76
N GLY A 197 -4.85 -7.15 -5.45
CA GLY A 197 -5.53 -7.96 -6.45
C GLY A 197 -6.78 -7.28 -7.00
N LEU A 198 -7.00 -7.36 -8.31
CA LEU A 198 -8.04 -6.61 -9.01
C LEU A 198 -9.26 -7.45 -9.43
N ILE A 199 -9.27 -8.76 -9.15
CA ILE A 199 -10.36 -9.67 -9.57
C ILE A 199 -11.73 -9.23 -9.02
N CYS A 200 -11.77 -8.71 -7.79
CA CYS A 200 -13.00 -8.25 -7.14
C CYS A 200 -13.25 -6.74 -7.32
N GLU A 201 -12.38 -6.06 -8.07
CA GLU A 201 -12.47 -4.63 -8.32
C GLU A 201 -13.14 -4.34 -9.67
N ASN A 202 -13.43 -3.06 -9.92
CA ASN A 202 -13.92 -2.60 -11.21
C ASN A 202 -13.15 -1.34 -11.64
N PRO A 203 -13.05 -1.03 -12.95
CA PRO A 203 -12.24 0.07 -13.44
C PRO A 203 -12.72 1.45 -13.00
N TYR A 204 -13.96 1.54 -12.49
CA TYR A 204 -14.57 2.77 -11.99
C TYR A 204 -14.63 2.81 -10.46
N SER A 205 -13.95 1.89 -9.76
CA SER A 205 -13.92 1.90 -8.30
C SER A 205 -13.20 3.15 -7.81
N GLU A 206 -13.64 3.69 -6.67
CA GLU A 206 -13.07 4.95 -6.15
C GLU A 206 -11.56 4.78 -5.85
N LYS A 207 -11.12 3.56 -5.55
CA LYS A 207 -9.73 3.16 -5.39
C LYS A 207 -8.91 3.31 -6.68
N ILE A 208 -9.42 2.78 -7.80
CA ILE A 208 -8.76 2.90 -9.11
C ILE A 208 -8.73 4.36 -9.58
N GLN A 209 -9.82 5.09 -9.37
CA GLN A 209 -9.95 6.51 -9.77
C GLN A 209 -9.16 7.46 -8.85
N PHE A 210 -8.59 6.97 -7.74
CA PHE A 210 -7.88 7.82 -6.78
C PHE A 210 -6.64 8.47 -7.37
N CYS A 211 -6.04 7.91 -8.43
CA CYS A 211 -4.94 8.54 -9.17
C CYS A 211 -5.30 9.90 -9.76
N LEU A 212 -6.58 10.14 -10.10
CA LEU A 212 -7.06 11.45 -10.53
C LEU A 212 -7.37 12.34 -9.34
N ARG A 213 -8.05 11.77 -8.34
CA ARG A 213 -8.50 12.51 -7.16
C ARG A 213 -7.34 13.06 -6.32
N VAL A 214 -6.22 12.33 -6.24
CA VAL A 214 -5.03 12.79 -5.53
C VAL A 214 -4.43 14.07 -6.15
N LYS A 215 -4.63 14.30 -7.46
CA LYS A 215 -4.22 15.54 -8.13
C LYS A 215 -5.09 16.72 -7.77
N GLU A 216 -6.39 16.49 -7.57
CA GLU A 216 -7.26 17.54 -7.04
C GLU A 216 -6.87 17.93 -5.60
N ILE A 217 -6.34 16.99 -4.80
CA ILE A 217 -5.77 17.28 -3.48
C ILE A 217 -4.47 18.07 -3.62
N GLU A 218 -3.56 17.65 -4.51
CA GLU A 218 -2.30 18.35 -4.83
C GLU A 218 -2.56 19.83 -5.20
N ASP A 219 -3.47 20.08 -6.14
CA ASP A 219 -3.85 21.42 -6.57
C ASP A 219 -4.35 22.29 -5.40
N ARG A 220 -5.15 21.69 -4.51
CA ARG A 220 -5.74 22.37 -3.36
C ARG A 220 -4.74 22.65 -2.24
N LEU A 221 -3.71 21.82 -2.10
CA LEU A 221 -2.58 22.10 -1.20
C LEU A 221 -1.76 23.28 -1.72
N SER A 222 -1.73 23.49 -3.05
CA SER A 222 -1.09 24.63 -3.71
C SER A 222 0.40 24.82 -3.32
N ASP A 223 1.08 23.71 -3.00
CA ASP A 223 2.52 23.70 -2.76
C ASP A 223 3.26 23.24 -4.02
N PRO A 224 4.01 24.12 -4.72
CA PRO A 224 4.69 23.78 -5.96
C PRO A 224 5.88 22.83 -5.76
N THR A 225 6.26 22.54 -4.51
CA THR A 225 7.38 21.66 -4.17
C THR A 225 6.93 20.25 -3.80
N VAL A 226 5.62 19.98 -3.80
CA VAL A 226 5.07 18.67 -3.42
C VAL A 226 4.15 18.14 -4.52
N PHE A 227 4.48 16.96 -5.03
CA PHE A 227 3.67 16.21 -5.98
C PHE A 227 3.15 14.94 -5.32
N LEU A 228 1.85 14.72 -5.40
CA LEU A 228 1.15 13.56 -4.88
C LEU A 228 0.81 12.59 -6.02
N ASN A 229 1.14 11.31 -5.85
CA ASN A 229 0.78 10.27 -6.81
C ASN A 229 0.05 9.13 -6.11
N SER A 230 -0.73 8.37 -6.87
CA SER A 230 -1.31 7.11 -6.39
C SER A 230 -1.12 6.02 -7.44
N PHE A 231 -0.73 4.84 -6.98
CA PHE A 231 -0.47 3.67 -7.80
C PHE A 231 -1.08 2.43 -7.17
N ILE A 232 -1.65 1.59 -8.03
CA ILE A 232 -2.05 0.23 -7.67
C ILE A 232 -1.10 -0.74 -8.36
N LEU A 233 -0.49 -1.62 -7.59
CA LEU A 233 0.43 -2.64 -8.08
C LEU A 233 -0.30 -3.98 -8.09
N SER A 234 -0.84 -4.35 -9.24
CA SER A 234 -1.66 -5.55 -9.39
C SER A 234 -0.82 -6.80 -9.52
N HIS A 235 -1.03 -7.74 -8.59
CA HIS A 235 -0.57 -9.13 -8.73
C HIS A 235 -1.58 -10.01 -9.48
N THR A 236 -2.72 -9.47 -9.92
CA THR A 236 -3.67 -10.13 -10.84
C THR A 236 -3.16 -10.06 -12.26
N ASN A 237 -3.31 -11.13 -13.05
CA ASN A 237 -2.88 -11.10 -14.45
C ASN A 237 -3.84 -10.22 -15.27
N VAL A 238 -3.31 -9.34 -16.12
CA VAL A 238 -4.14 -8.48 -16.98
C VAL A 238 -5.15 -9.27 -17.83
N ARG A 239 -4.83 -10.51 -18.20
CA ARG A 239 -5.72 -11.40 -18.98
C ARG A 239 -6.91 -11.93 -18.17
N GLU A 240 -6.84 -11.86 -16.85
CA GLU A 240 -7.92 -12.26 -15.93
C GLU A 240 -8.91 -11.11 -15.69
N LEU A 241 -8.60 -9.89 -16.16
CA LEU A 241 -9.44 -8.72 -16.01
C LEU A 241 -10.36 -8.56 -17.21
N ASP A 242 -11.67 -8.76 -17.00
CA ASP A 242 -12.70 -8.47 -18.00
C ASP A 242 -13.18 -7.01 -17.89
N TRP A 243 -12.24 -6.07 -17.99
CA TRP A 243 -12.52 -4.64 -17.83
C TRP A 243 -12.68 -3.90 -19.15
N GLY A 244 -12.51 -4.58 -20.28
CA GLY A 244 -12.56 -3.97 -21.62
C GLY A 244 -11.49 -2.90 -21.86
N LYS A 245 -10.41 -2.90 -21.05
CA LYS A 245 -9.28 -1.97 -21.13
C LYS A 245 -8.00 -2.71 -21.48
N THR A 246 -7.16 -2.09 -22.30
CA THR A 246 -5.82 -2.55 -22.60
C THR A 246 -4.89 -2.34 -21.40
N LYS A 247 -3.77 -3.07 -21.37
CA LYS A 247 -2.72 -2.86 -20.36
C LYS A 247 -2.26 -1.39 -20.32
N GLN A 248 -2.06 -0.77 -21.48
CA GLN A 248 -1.64 0.62 -21.58
C GLN A 248 -2.66 1.57 -20.95
N GLU A 249 -3.95 1.40 -21.23
CA GLU A 249 -4.99 2.24 -20.62
C GLU A 249 -5.04 2.10 -19.09
N LEU A 250 -4.73 0.92 -18.56
CA LEU A 250 -4.64 0.69 -17.11
C LEU A 250 -3.37 1.33 -16.52
N GLU A 251 -2.24 1.25 -17.23
CA GLU A 251 -1.01 1.94 -16.85
C GLU A 251 -1.18 3.46 -16.87
N ASP A 252 -1.91 4.02 -17.83
CA ASP A 252 -2.27 5.44 -17.90
C ASP A 252 -3.11 5.86 -16.68
N MET A 253 -3.88 4.93 -16.12
CA MET A 253 -4.61 5.07 -14.85
C MET A 253 -3.75 4.74 -13.61
N ASN A 254 -2.43 4.62 -13.75
CA ASN A 254 -1.47 4.26 -12.70
C ASN A 254 -1.73 2.88 -12.05
N VAL A 255 -2.32 1.96 -12.80
CA VAL A 255 -2.43 0.55 -12.45
C VAL A 255 -1.29 -0.20 -13.15
N LEU A 256 -0.29 -0.60 -12.38
CA LEU A 256 0.88 -1.34 -12.88
C LEU A 256 0.77 -2.81 -12.51
N PHE A 257 1.36 -3.69 -13.32
CA PHE A 257 1.25 -5.14 -13.15
C PHE A 257 2.57 -5.75 -12.67
N MET A 258 2.55 -6.42 -11.51
CA MET A 258 3.75 -6.94 -10.86
C MET A 258 4.42 -8.10 -11.62
N GLN A 259 3.71 -8.75 -12.56
CA GLN A 259 4.30 -9.78 -13.42
C GLN A 259 5.17 -9.20 -14.54
N ASP A 260 5.10 -7.90 -14.80
CA ASP A 260 6.02 -7.23 -15.71
C ASP A 260 7.33 -6.91 -14.96
N PRO A 261 8.49 -7.49 -15.34
CA PRO A 261 9.74 -7.24 -14.64
C PRO A 261 10.16 -5.77 -14.56
N SER A 262 9.63 -4.93 -15.45
CA SER A 262 9.95 -3.50 -15.54
C SER A 262 9.01 -2.60 -14.73
N TYR A 263 8.01 -3.14 -14.01
CA TYR A 263 6.97 -2.33 -13.37
C TYR A 263 7.51 -1.30 -12.35
N ILE A 264 8.59 -1.61 -11.62
CA ILE A 264 9.24 -0.65 -10.70
C ILE A 264 9.88 0.48 -11.50
N LYS A 265 10.51 0.19 -12.64
CA LYS A 265 11.08 1.22 -13.51
C LYS A 265 9.97 2.14 -14.03
N THR A 266 8.87 1.58 -14.52
CA THR A 266 7.69 2.32 -14.98
C THR A 266 7.09 3.19 -13.87
N LEU A 267 7.05 2.68 -12.63
CA LEU A 267 6.62 3.43 -11.45
C LEU A 267 7.43 4.72 -11.27
N PHE A 268 8.77 4.62 -11.27
CA PHE A 268 9.64 5.79 -11.12
C PHE A 268 9.61 6.73 -12.32
N GLU A 269 9.56 6.20 -13.55
CA GLU A 269 9.39 7.00 -14.76
C GLU A 269 8.10 7.85 -14.68
N LYS A 270 7.00 7.26 -14.21
CA LYS A 270 5.73 7.97 -14.00
C LYS A 270 5.79 9.00 -12.87
N ILE A 271 6.40 8.67 -11.73
CA ILE A 271 6.56 9.60 -10.60
C ILE A 271 7.30 10.86 -11.06
N LEU A 272 8.40 10.68 -11.80
CA LEU A 272 9.27 11.77 -12.26
C LEU A 272 8.71 12.52 -13.47
N ALA A 273 7.83 11.91 -14.26
CA ALA A 273 7.15 12.57 -15.37
C ALA A 273 6.21 13.70 -14.90
N VAL A 274 5.76 13.66 -13.65
CA VAL A 274 5.02 14.74 -12.98
C VAL A 274 5.98 15.84 -12.54
N SER A 275 6.71 16.42 -13.49
CA SER A 275 7.60 17.56 -13.23
C SER A 275 6.86 18.88 -13.48
N PRO A 276 7.21 19.98 -12.80
CA PRO A 276 6.60 21.28 -13.04
C PRO A 276 6.78 21.66 -14.51
N THR A 277 5.67 21.91 -15.21
CA THR A 277 5.70 22.57 -16.51
C THR A 277 6.42 23.91 -16.30
N SER A 278 7.57 24.08 -16.95
CA SER A 278 8.36 25.30 -16.90
C SER A 278 7.59 26.52 -17.39
#